data_AF-A0A0H4CD34-F1
#
_entry.id   AF-A0A0H4CD34-F1
#
_cell.length_a   1.000
_cell.length_b   1.000
_cell.length_c   1.000
_cell.angle_alpha   90.00
_cell.angle_beta   90.00
_cell.angle_gamma   90.00
#
_symmetry.space_group_name_H-M   'P 1'
#
loop_
_entity.id
_entity.type
_entity.pdbx_description
1 polymer ?
#
loop_
_entity_poly.entity_id
_entity_poly.type
_entity_poly.pdbx_seq_one_letter_code
_entity_poly.pdbx_strand_id
1 'polypeptide(L)'
;MISKARINVRVRRLKAGPLSSARARFHGRRDAAGLREFLTDAAAGGTPADDGLPPYILGLRARVHRDTAGLRSRLLAAHHGLYVRIQAESVRVVTQYDERAEPAPAALARYGERVGQWRSAAAVCRQQAQQLVGEANQLIACYWDAAWRRTRRDGHVDGPRPTSWLPGEIELDRTWAHLDDSLLSDRWYAPEGAGRNADPSAVARALHILDHQAVRGGGATSGAHGR
;
A
#
# COMPACT_ATOMS: atom_id res chain seq x y z
N MET A 1 -20.40 -15.15 21.34
CA MET A 1 -18.96 -15.00 21.68
C MET A 1 -18.25 -14.24 20.56
N ILE A 2 -18.01 -12.95 20.75
CA ILE A 2 -17.27 -12.11 19.80
C ILE A 2 -15.77 -12.36 20.04
N SER A 3 -15.13 -13.12 19.17
CA SER A 3 -13.68 -13.23 19.16
C SER A 3 -13.12 -11.88 18.70
N LYS A 4 -12.79 -11.00 19.65
CA LYS A 4 -11.97 -9.80 19.41
C LYS A 4 -10.59 -10.32 18.99
N ALA A 5 -10.41 -10.56 17.69
CA ALA A 5 -9.09 -10.74 17.11
C ALA A 5 -8.30 -9.46 17.39
N ARG A 6 -7.51 -9.47 18.48
CA ARG A 6 -6.59 -8.38 18.78
C ARG A 6 -5.64 -8.31 17.60
N ILE A 7 -5.69 -7.21 16.85
CA ILE A 7 -4.70 -6.88 15.82
C ILE A 7 -3.39 -6.58 16.54
N ASN A 8 -2.71 -7.63 17.00
CA ASN A 8 -1.43 -7.55 17.70
C ASN A 8 -0.29 -7.79 16.69
N VAL A 9 -0.40 -7.19 15.49
CA VAL A 9 0.68 -7.22 14.51
C VAL A 9 1.62 -6.08 14.83
N ARG A 10 2.53 -6.30 15.78
CA ARG A 10 3.67 -5.40 15.99
C ARG A 10 4.62 -5.52 14.82
N VAL A 11 4.62 -4.51 13.95
CA VAL A 11 5.67 -4.33 12.96
C VAL A 11 6.96 -4.00 13.71
N ARG A 12 8.05 -4.67 13.34
CA ARG A 12 9.39 -4.28 13.80
C ARG A 12 9.69 -2.95 13.12
N ARG A 13 9.34 -1.84 13.80
CA ARG A 13 9.55 -0.48 13.29
C ARG A 13 10.96 -0.38 12.73
N LEU A 14 11.08 0.10 11.50
CA LEU A 14 12.31 0.75 11.08
C LEU A 14 12.45 1.91 12.05
N LYS A 15 13.22 1.73 13.12
CA LYS A 15 13.50 2.83 14.04
C LYS A 15 14.23 3.87 13.20
N ALA A 16 13.51 4.83 12.65
CA ALA A 16 14.00 6.08 12.09
C ALA A 16 14.56 6.98 13.22
N GLY A 17 15.26 6.35 14.16
CA GLY A 17 15.93 7.04 15.25
C GLY A 17 17.22 7.67 14.73
N PRO A 18 17.87 8.52 15.54
CA PRO A 18 19.12 9.18 15.16
C PRO A 18 20.19 8.20 14.64
N LEU A 19 20.19 6.95 15.13
CA LEU A 19 21.11 5.89 14.70
C LEU A 19 20.90 5.43 13.24
N SER A 20 19.66 5.35 12.73
CA SER A 20 19.41 4.94 11.34
C SER A 20 19.76 6.07 10.37
N SER A 21 19.43 7.32 10.71
CA SER A 21 19.74 8.48 9.88
C SER A 21 21.24 8.80 9.91
N ALA A 22 21.92 8.62 11.04
CA ALA A 22 23.38 8.72 11.12
C ALA A 22 24.07 7.68 10.24
N ARG A 23 23.57 6.44 10.24
CA ARG A 23 24.08 5.36 9.36
C ARG A 23 23.85 5.68 7.88
N ALA A 24 22.67 6.16 7.50
CA ALA A 24 22.39 6.59 6.13
C ALA A 24 23.37 7.68 5.68
N ARG A 25 23.58 8.70 6.52
CA ARG A 25 24.55 9.77 6.25
C ARG A 25 25.98 9.28 6.18
N PHE A 26 26.36 8.30 6.99
CA PHE A 26 27.68 7.68 6.94
C PHE A 26 27.92 7.00 5.59
N HIS A 27 26.98 6.17 5.13
CA HIS A 27 27.08 5.55 3.81
C HIS A 27 27.11 6.58 2.69
N GLY A 28 26.26 7.61 2.75
CA GLY A 28 26.26 8.68 1.75
C GLY A 28 27.60 9.40 1.66
N ARG A 29 28.24 9.73 2.79
CA ARG A 29 29.59 10.31 2.79
C ARG A 29 30.66 9.37 2.25
N ARG A 30 30.58 8.09 2.60
CA ARG A 30 31.56 7.07 2.21
C ARG A 30 31.52 6.83 0.71
N ASP A 31 30.33 6.77 0.14
CA ASP A 31 30.12 6.39 -1.25
C ASP A 31 30.22 7.63 -2.19
N ALA A 32 30.28 8.86 -1.65
CA ALA A 32 30.28 10.12 -2.39
C ALA A 32 31.35 10.22 -3.49
N ALA A 33 32.58 9.75 -3.24
CA ALA A 33 33.67 9.82 -4.20
C ALA A 33 33.38 8.97 -5.45
N GLY A 34 32.80 7.78 -5.28
CA GLY A 34 32.40 6.90 -6.38
C GLY A 34 31.13 7.35 -7.09
N LEU A 35 30.42 8.35 -6.54
CA LEU A 35 29.19 8.92 -7.10
C LEU A 35 29.41 10.30 -7.70
N ARG A 36 30.66 10.73 -7.87
CA ARG A 36 30.98 12.10 -8.32
C ARG A 36 30.32 12.44 -9.64
N GLU A 37 30.52 11.61 -10.68
CA GLU A 37 29.96 11.84 -12.01
C GLU A 37 28.43 11.88 -11.97
N PHE A 38 27.82 10.92 -11.27
CA PHE A 38 26.37 10.85 -11.04
C PHE A 38 25.82 12.13 -10.37
N LEU A 39 26.52 12.65 -9.36
CA LEU A 39 26.09 13.85 -8.61
C LEU A 39 26.34 15.14 -9.39
N THR A 40 27.42 15.22 -10.16
CA THR A 40 27.70 16.37 -11.04
C THR A 40 26.72 16.44 -12.20
N ASP A 41 26.37 15.31 -12.80
CA ASP A 41 25.32 15.22 -13.82
C ASP A 41 23.95 15.67 -13.26
N ALA A 42 23.59 15.17 -12.07
CA ALA A 42 22.39 15.62 -11.38
C ALA A 42 22.38 17.13 -11.07
N ALA A 43 23.54 17.70 -10.70
CA ALA A 43 23.68 19.14 -10.47
C ALA A 43 23.53 19.97 -11.76
N ALA A 44 23.90 19.41 -12.91
CA ALA A 44 23.69 20.01 -14.22
C ALA A 44 22.23 19.88 -14.73
N GLY A 45 21.33 19.27 -13.94
CA GLY A 45 19.93 19.07 -14.31
C GLY A 45 19.65 17.71 -14.97
N GLY A 46 20.63 16.80 -15.00
CA GLY A 46 20.42 15.42 -15.40
C GLY A 46 19.47 14.70 -14.44
N THR A 47 18.70 13.77 -14.98
CA THR A 47 17.93 12.77 -14.22
C THR A 47 18.59 11.42 -14.42
N PRO A 48 19.56 11.04 -13.56
CA PRO A 48 20.25 9.77 -13.71
C PRO A 48 19.26 8.61 -13.62
N ALA A 49 19.43 7.62 -14.49
CA ALA A 49 18.63 6.40 -14.43
C ALA A 49 18.86 5.65 -13.11
N ASP A 50 17.83 4.93 -12.66
CA ASP A 50 17.85 4.10 -11.45
C ASP A 50 18.82 2.89 -11.55
N ASP A 51 19.43 2.67 -12.72
CA ASP A 51 20.34 1.55 -12.99
C ASP A 51 21.70 1.68 -12.27
N GLY A 52 22.02 2.89 -11.77
CA GLY A 52 23.27 3.19 -11.06
C GLY A 52 23.16 3.29 -9.53
N LEU A 53 22.07 2.79 -8.92
CA LEU A 53 21.83 3.03 -7.50
C LEU A 53 22.88 2.36 -6.58
N PRO A 54 23.37 3.08 -5.55
CA PRO A 54 24.29 2.53 -4.56
C PRO A 54 23.72 1.30 -3.84
N PRO A 55 24.57 0.31 -3.47
CA PRO A 55 24.14 -0.90 -2.77
C PRO A 55 23.34 -0.63 -1.48
N TYR A 56 23.63 0.48 -0.79
CA TYR A 56 22.87 0.89 0.39
C TYR A 56 21.39 1.17 0.07
N ILE A 57 21.11 1.88 -1.04
CA ILE A 57 19.75 2.21 -1.48
C ILE A 57 19.03 0.96 -1.98
N LEU A 58 19.71 0.13 -2.79
CA LEU A 58 19.17 -1.16 -3.22
C LEU A 58 18.80 -2.05 -2.03
N GLY A 59 19.62 -2.06 -0.98
CA GLY A 59 19.33 -2.75 0.27
C GLY A 59 18.09 -2.22 1.00
N LEU A 60 17.87 -0.90 1.01
CA LEU A 60 16.64 -0.29 1.54
C LEU A 60 15.41 -0.70 0.72
N ARG A 61 15.48 -0.64 -0.62
CA ARG A 61 14.40 -1.08 -1.52
C ARG A 61 14.01 -2.53 -1.26
N ALA A 62 14.99 -3.43 -1.31
CA ALA A 62 14.77 -4.86 -1.08
C ALA A 62 14.17 -5.14 0.30
N ARG A 63 14.58 -4.37 1.32
CA ARG A 63 14.01 -4.50 2.66
C ARG A 63 12.55 -4.03 2.72
N VAL A 64 12.21 -2.86 2.18
CA VAL A 64 10.83 -2.37 2.18
C VAL A 64 9.92 -3.31 1.40
N HIS A 65 10.36 -3.82 0.24
CA HIS A 65 9.60 -4.84 -0.50
C HIS A 65 9.33 -6.10 0.34
N ARG A 66 10.34 -6.64 1.03
CA ARG A 66 10.14 -7.80 1.91
C ARG A 66 9.24 -7.48 3.10
N ASP A 67 9.44 -6.35 3.77
CA ASP A 67 8.69 -5.98 4.98
C ASP A 67 7.21 -5.72 4.63
N THR A 68 6.92 -5.08 3.49
CA THR A 68 5.55 -4.87 2.98
C THR A 68 4.91 -6.18 2.51
N ALA A 69 5.62 -7.06 1.79
CA ALA A 69 5.13 -8.39 1.46
C ALA A 69 4.82 -9.21 2.74
N GLY A 70 5.65 -9.09 3.78
CA GLY A 70 5.44 -9.74 5.07
C GLY A 70 4.24 -9.18 5.85
N LEU A 71 3.91 -7.89 5.72
CA LEU A 71 2.66 -7.34 6.26
C LEU A 71 1.44 -8.01 5.64
N ARG A 72 1.46 -8.17 4.32
CA ARG A 72 0.38 -8.78 3.55
C ARG A 72 0.19 -10.25 3.86
N SER A 73 1.27 -11.03 3.88
CA SER A 73 1.23 -12.44 4.27
C SER A 73 0.62 -12.62 5.67
N ARG A 74 0.97 -11.75 6.63
CA ARG A 74 0.41 -11.79 7.99
C ARG A 74 -1.06 -11.37 8.04
N LEU A 75 -1.48 -10.38 7.26
CA LEU A 75 -2.89 -10.00 7.14
C LEU A 75 -3.72 -11.20 6.65
N LEU A 76 -3.28 -11.85 5.57
CA LEU A 76 -3.96 -13.01 5.00
C LEU A 76 -4.01 -14.18 6.00
N ALA A 77 -2.89 -14.49 6.65
CA ALA A 77 -2.84 -15.57 7.64
C ALA A 77 -3.74 -15.29 8.86
N ALA A 78 -3.72 -14.07 9.39
CA ALA A 78 -4.51 -13.70 10.57
C ALA A 78 -6.02 -13.64 10.27
N HIS A 79 -6.39 -13.32 9.02
CA HIS A 79 -7.79 -13.15 8.61
C HIS A 79 -8.29 -14.24 7.66
N HIS A 80 -7.58 -15.36 7.53
CA HIS A 80 -7.98 -16.48 6.67
C HIS A 80 -9.41 -16.97 6.99
N GLY A 81 -9.76 -17.10 8.27
CA GLY A 81 -11.12 -17.49 8.67
C GLY A 81 -12.20 -16.45 8.28
N LEU A 82 -11.85 -15.16 8.27
CA LEU A 82 -12.76 -14.09 7.80
C LEU A 82 -12.90 -14.16 6.28
N TYR A 83 -11.80 -14.37 5.56
CA TYR A 83 -11.78 -14.55 4.10
C TYR A 83 -12.71 -15.69 3.67
N VAL A 84 -12.58 -16.88 4.27
CA VAL A 84 -13.44 -18.04 3.97
C VAL A 84 -14.93 -17.73 4.23
N ARG A 85 -15.25 -16.98 5.28
CA ARG A 85 -16.63 -16.58 5.59
C ARG A 85 -17.17 -15.56 4.61
N ILE A 86 -16.34 -14.63 4.13
CA ILE A 86 -16.71 -13.69 3.07
C ILE A 86 -17.04 -14.48 1.81
N GLN A 87 -16.16 -15.37 1.37
CA GLN A 87 -16.38 -16.24 0.20
C GLN A 87 -17.71 -17.03 0.29
N ALA A 88 -17.97 -17.68 1.43
CA ALA A 88 -19.19 -18.45 1.63
C ALA A 88 -20.47 -17.57 1.63
N GLU A 89 -20.42 -16.41 2.28
CA GLU A 89 -21.58 -15.50 2.32
C GLU A 89 -21.79 -14.80 0.97
N SER A 90 -20.74 -14.56 0.19
CA SER A 90 -20.85 -14.03 -1.17
C SER A 90 -21.71 -14.92 -2.07
N VAL A 91 -21.51 -16.25 -2.02
CA VAL A 91 -22.36 -17.21 -2.75
C VAL A 91 -23.82 -17.06 -2.31
N ARG A 92 -24.07 -16.98 -1.00
CA ARG A 92 -25.42 -16.82 -0.46
C ARG A 92 -26.09 -15.52 -0.93
N VAL A 93 -25.36 -14.40 -0.91
CA VAL A 93 -25.86 -13.09 -1.35
C VAL A 93 -26.21 -13.14 -2.84
N VAL A 94 -25.31 -13.66 -3.68
CA VAL A 94 -25.53 -13.80 -5.12
C VAL A 94 -26.75 -14.68 -5.41
N THR A 95 -26.89 -15.83 -4.75
CA THR A 95 -28.07 -16.70 -4.94
C THR A 95 -29.37 -15.98 -4.56
N GLN A 96 -29.41 -15.23 -3.46
CA GLN A 96 -30.63 -14.55 -3.04
C GLN A 96 -31.01 -13.40 -3.98
N TYR A 97 -30.04 -12.55 -4.32
CA TYR A 97 -30.31 -11.32 -5.06
C TYR A 97 -30.34 -11.50 -6.58
N ASP A 98 -29.46 -12.33 -7.14
CA ASP A 98 -29.33 -12.49 -8.59
C ASP A 98 -30.11 -13.71 -9.11
N GLU A 99 -30.07 -14.84 -8.41
CA GLU A 99 -30.70 -16.09 -8.90
C GLU A 99 -32.18 -16.19 -8.52
N ARG A 100 -32.52 -15.83 -7.26
CA ARG A 100 -33.89 -15.91 -6.73
C ARG A 100 -34.65 -14.60 -6.84
N ALA A 101 -33.96 -13.49 -7.07
CA ALA A 101 -34.53 -12.14 -7.04
C ALA A 101 -35.32 -11.81 -5.76
N GLU A 102 -34.91 -12.40 -4.62
CA GLU A 102 -35.52 -12.23 -3.31
C GLU A 102 -34.57 -11.41 -2.40
N PRO A 103 -34.86 -10.12 -2.15
CA PRO A 103 -34.00 -9.31 -1.30
C PRO A 103 -33.88 -9.86 0.12
N ALA A 104 -32.65 -10.12 0.55
CA ALA A 104 -32.32 -10.58 1.89
C ALA A 104 -31.51 -9.53 2.67
N PRO A 105 -32.11 -8.41 3.11
CA PRO A 105 -31.39 -7.26 3.66
C PRO A 105 -30.56 -7.60 4.90
N ALA A 106 -31.05 -8.50 5.76
CA ALA A 106 -30.29 -8.95 6.92
C ALA A 106 -29.04 -9.78 6.53
N ALA A 107 -29.09 -10.53 5.43
CA ALA A 107 -27.93 -11.25 4.91
C ALA A 107 -26.92 -10.28 4.30
N LEU A 108 -27.40 -9.30 3.52
CA LEU A 108 -26.55 -8.26 2.93
C LEU A 108 -25.87 -7.39 4.00
N ALA A 109 -26.56 -7.05 5.08
CA ALA A 109 -25.99 -6.31 6.20
C ALA A 109 -24.85 -7.09 6.90
N ARG A 110 -25.03 -8.39 7.16
CA ARG A 110 -23.97 -9.25 7.72
C ARG A 110 -22.80 -9.42 6.77
N TYR A 111 -23.05 -9.53 5.48
CA TYR A 111 -22.02 -9.55 4.46
C TYR A 111 -21.20 -8.24 4.49
N GLY A 112 -21.89 -7.10 4.46
CA GLY A 112 -21.29 -5.77 4.57
C GLY A 112 -20.47 -5.57 5.84
N GLU A 113 -20.94 -6.06 6.99
CA GLU A 113 -20.17 -6.03 8.24
C GLU A 113 -18.84 -6.77 8.11
N ARG A 114 -18.83 -7.97 7.53
CA ARG A 114 -17.62 -8.79 7.34
C ARG A 114 -16.65 -8.15 6.35
N VAL A 115 -17.16 -7.61 5.24
CA VAL A 115 -16.35 -6.85 4.28
C VAL A 115 -15.77 -5.59 4.94
N GLY A 116 -16.55 -4.89 5.76
CA GLY A 116 -16.08 -3.74 6.55
C GLY A 116 -14.96 -4.10 7.54
N GLN A 117 -15.08 -5.25 8.22
CA GLN A 117 -14.03 -5.79 9.09
C GLN A 117 -12.74 -6.09 8.30
N TRP A 118 -12.85 -6.68 7.11
CA TRP A 118 -11.71 -6.92 6.22
C TRP A 118 -11.03 -5.62 5.79
N ARG A 119 -11.81 -4.68 5.22
CA ARG A 119 -11.32 -3.38 4.74
C ARG A 119 -10.63 -2.59 5.84
N SER A 120 -11.16 -2.63 7.06
CA SER A 120 -10.56 -1.97 8.24
C SER A 120 -9.19 -2.56 8.59
N ALA A 121 -9.07 -3.90 8.63
CA ALA A 121 -7.80 -4.56 8.88
C ALA A 121 -6.77 -4.29 7.76
N ALA A 122 -7.22 -4.35 6.51
CA ALA A 122 -6.39 -4.07 5.34
C ALA A 122 -5.90 -2.61 5.30
N ALA A 123 -6.74 -1.65 5.69
CA ALA A 123 -6.38 -0.23 5.79
C ALA A 123 -5.27 0.02 6.83
N VAL A 124 -5.33 -0.66 7.99
CA VAL A 124 -4.26 -0.59 9.00
C VAL A 124 -2.94 -1.10 8.42
N CYS A 125 -2.96 -2.23 7.70
CA CYS A 125 -1.75 -2.74 7.05
C CYS A 125 -1.23 -1.82 5.94
N ARG A 126 -2.12 -1.18 5.16
CA ARG A 126 -1.75 -0.18 4.16
C ARG A 126 -1.06 1.02 4.81
N GLN A 127 -1.60 1.55 5.90
CA GLN A 127 -1.01 2.67 6.63
C GLN A 127 0.38 2.30 7.17
N GLN A 128 0.55 1.07 7.69
CA GLN A 128 1.85 0.56 8.12
C GLN A 128 2.83 0.46 6.93
N ALA A 129 2.38 -0.01 5.77
CA ALA A 129 3.20 -0.08 4.57
C ALA A 129 3.61 1.32 4.07
N GLN A 130 2.68 2.29 4.05
CA GLN A 130 2.97 3.69 3.74
C GLN A 130 3.99 4.30 4.69
N GLN A 131 3.89 4.01 5.98
CA GLN A 131 4.87 4.45 6.97
C GLN A 131 6.26 3.87 6.68
N LEU A 132 6.37 2.58 6.37
CA LEU A 132 7.67 1.96 6.02
C LEU A 132 8.31 2.60 4.79
N VAL A 133 7.50 2.92 3.77
CA VAL A 133 7.94 3.64 2.57
C VAL A 133 8.43 5.04 2.93
N GLY A 134 7.65 5.81 3.68
CA GLY A 134 8.04 7.17 4.10
C GLY A 134 9.31 7.21 4.95
N GLU A 135 9.44 6.28 5.91
CA GLU A 135 10.66 6.13 6.73
C GLU A 135 11.89 5.80 5.86
N ALA A 136 11.73 4.93 4.86
CA ALA A 136 12.83 4.59 3.95
C ALA A 136 13.20 5.76 3.02
N ASN A 137 12.24 6.48 2.47
CA ASN A 137 12.49 7.66 1.64
C ASN A 137 13.19 8.77 2.44
N GLN A 138 12.88 8.91 3.74
CA GLN A 138 13.63 9.81 4.62
C GLN A 138 15.10 9.38 4.81
N LEU A 139 15.38 8.07 4.89
CA LEU A 139 16.76 7.56 4.97
C LEU A 139 17.51 7.75 3.64
N ILE A 140 16.84 7.56 2.51
CA ILE A 140 17.39 7.83 1.17
C ILE A 140 17.73 9.32 1.04
N ALA A 141 16.84 10.22 1.48
CA ALA A 141 17.11 11.65 1.51
C ALA A 141 18.33 11.98 2.40
N CYS A 142 18.41 11.39 3.60
CA CYS A 142 19.56 11.56 4.49
C CYS A 142 20.88 11.06 3.88
N TYR A 143 20.84 9.97 3.12
CA TYR A 143 21.97 9.42 2.37
C TYR A 143 22.42 10.42 1.29
N TRP A 144 21.50 10.85 0.43
CA TRP A 144 21.82 11.77 -0.67
C TRP A 144 22.26 13.15 -0.18
N ASP A 145 21.64 13.70 0.87
CA ASP A 145 22.08 14.95 1.50
C ASP A 145 23.53 14.86 2.02
N ALA A 146 23.94 13.69 2.48
CA ALA A 146 25.30 13.48 2.99
C ALA A 146 26.32 13.30 1.87
N ALA A 147 25.95 12.57 0.82
CA ALA A 147 26.75 12.44 -0.39
C ALA A 147 26.95 13.80 -1.06
N TRP A 148 25.87 14.55 -1.30
CA TRP A 148 25.89 15.88 -1.89
C TRP A 148 26.76 16.86 -1.10
N ARG A 149 26.60 16.91 0.23
CA ARG A 149 27.42 17.77 1.08
C ARG A 149 28.91 17.43 1.04
N ARG A 150 29.26 16.14 0.87
CA ARG A 150 30.64 15.70 0.71
C ARG A 150 31.19 16.17 -0.64
N THR A 151 30.48 15.87 -1.73
CA THR A 151 30.86 16.27 -3.09
C THR A 151 30.98 17.79 -3.26
N ARG A 152 30.10 18.57 -2.60
CA ARG A 152 30.18 20.03 -2.55
C ARG A 152 31.43 20.53 -1.81
N ARG A 153 31.77 19.92 -0.67
CA ARG A 153 33.01 20.27 0.07
C ARG A 153 34.26 19.99 -0.75
N ASP A 154 34.18 19.00 -1.63
CA ASP A 154 35.27 18.63 -2.52
C ASP A 154 35.27 19.48 -3.83
N GLY A 155 34.34 20.44 -3.97
CA GLY A 155 34.31 21.42 -5.06
C GLY A 155 33.72 20.94 -6.38
N HIS A 156 32.97 19.83 -6.38
CA HIS A 156 32.46 19.21 -7.62
C HIS A 156 31.01 19.54 -7.96
N VAL A 157 30.25 20.07 -7.01
CA VAL A 157 28.86 20.52 -7.19
C VAL A 157 28.64 21.78 -6.36
N ASP A 158 27.76 22.65 -6.84
CA ASP A 158 27.39 23.89 -6.15
C ASP A 158 25.97 23.82 -5.55
N GLY A 159 25.71 24.67 -4.57
CA GLY A 159 24.38 24.84 -4.00
C GLY A 159 23.87 23.65 -3.14
N PRO A 160 22.60 23.72 -2.69
CA PRO A 160 21.93 22.60 -2.02
C PRO A 160 21.47 21.54 -3.02
N ARG A 161 21.27 20.30 -2.54
CA ARG A 161 20.63 19.24 -3.33
C ARG A 161 19.21 19.69 -3.74
N PRO A 162 18.79 19.47 -5.00
CA PRO A 162 17.42 19.78 -5.43
C PRO A 162 16.38 18.99 -4.61
N THR A 163 15.30 19.65 -4.19
CA THR A 163 14.29 19.06 -3.28
C THR A 163 13.56 17.85 -3.91
N SER A 164 13.21 17.93 -5.19
CA SER A 164 12.52 16.87 -5.95
C SER A 164 13.45 15.73 -6.38
N TRP A 165 14.75 15.83 -6.15
CA TRP A 165 15.71 14.85 -6.62
C TRP A 165 15.95 13.76 -5.57
N LEU A 166 15.29 12.61 -5.73
CA LEU A 166 15.40 11.48 -4.82
C LEU A 166 15.59 10.15 -5.58
N PRO A 167 16.74 9.91 -6.23
CA PRO A 167 16.97 8.65 -6.93
C PRO A 167 16.82 7.44 -6.00
N GLY A 168 16.16 6.40 -6.54
CA GLY A 168 15.77 5.23 -5.76
C GLY A 168 14.62 5.47 -4.79
N GLU A 169 13.81 6.51 -5.01
CA GLU A 169 12.54 6.72 -4.31
C GLU A 169 11.71 5.44 -4.35
N ILE A 170 11.16 5.10 -3.18
CA ILE A 170 10.31 3.93 -3.04
C ILE A 170 8.88 4.40 -3.12
N GLU A 171 8.14 3.85 -4.06
CA GLU A 171 6.69 3.97 -4.09
C GLU A 171 6.04 2.81 -3.36
N LEU A 172 4.87 3.06 -2.79
CA LEU A 172 4.04 1.98 -2.28
C LEU A 172 3.58 1.11 -3.44
N ASP A 173 3.79 -0.20 -3.32
CA ASP A 173 3.27 -1.18 -4.28
C ASP A 173 1.78 -0.93 -4.56
N ARG A 174 1.44 -0.78 -5.84
CA ARG A 174 0.09 -0.43 -6.35
C ARG A 174 -0.98 -1.40 -5.87
N THR A 175 -0.65 -2.65 -5.57
CA THR A 175 -1.59 -3.62 -5.01
C THR A 175 -2.12 -3.21 -3.62
N TRP A 176 -1.47 -2.29 -2.91
CA TRP A 176 -2.03 -1.68 -1.70
C TRP A 176 -3.14 -0.65 -1.97
N ALA A 177 -3.26 -0.15 -3.20
CA ALA A 177 -4.35 0.74 -3.61
C ALA A 177 -5.69 -0.02 -3.71
N HIS A 178 -5.64 -1.30 -4.06
CA HIS A 178 -6.81 -2.15 -4.32
C HIS A 178 -6.96 -3.22 -3.23
N LEU A 179 -7.34 -2.78 -2.03
CA LEU A 179 -7.45 -3.68 -0.88
C LEU A 179 -8.51 -4.78 -1.07
N ASP A 180 -9.52 -4.56 -1.90
CA ASP A 180 -10.54 -5.58 -2.19
C ASP A 180 -10.08 -6.60 -3.24
N ASP A 181 -9.05 -6.29 -4.05
CA ASP A 181 -8.48 -7.26 -5.00
C ASP A 181 -7.85 -8.44 -4.24
N SER A 182 -7.52 -8.23 -2.97
CA SER A 182 -7.10 -9.31 -2.08
C SER A 182 -8.18 -10.34 -1.74
N LEU A 183 -9.45 -9.98 -1.92
CA LEU A 183 -10.60 -10.88 -1.77
C LEU A 183 -10.88 -11.66 -3.06
N LEU A 184 -10.30 -11.24 -4.18
CA LEU A 184 -10.45 -11.83 -5.51
C LEU A 184 -9.21 -12.69 -5.76
N SER A 185 -9.28 -13.95 -5.35
CA SER A 185 -8.20 -14.95 -5.21
C SER A 185 -7.07 -14.93 -6.26
N ASP A 186 -7.34 -14.44 -7.47
CA ASP A 186 -6.46 -14.55 -8.65
C ASP A 186 -5.97 -13.21 -9.24
N ARG A 187 -6.28 -12.05 -8.63
CA ARG A 187 -5.99 -10.74 -9.25
C ARG A 187 -4.75 -10.01 -8.75
N TRP A 188 -3.96 -10.60 -7.85
CA TRP A 188 -2.84 -9.90 -7.21
C TRP A 188 -1.77 -9.40 -8.20
N TYR A 189 -1.59 -10.09 -9.32
CA TYR A 189 -0.64 -9.77 -10.38
C TYR A 189 -1.26 -9.78 -11.77
N ALA A 190 -2.60 -9.72 -11.85
CA ALA A 190 -3.28 -9.68 -13.15
C ALA A 190 -3.05 -8.30 -13.81
N PRO A 191 -2.78 -8.24 -15.12
CA PRO A 191 -2.57 -6.97 -15.82
C PRO A 191 -3.80 -6.06 -15.72
N GLU A 192 -3.57 -4.75 -15.61
CA GLU A 192 -4.60 -3.71 -15.64
C GLU A 192 -5.46 -3.88 -16.89
N GLY A 193 -6.73 -4.28 -16.72
CA GLY A 193 -7.65 -4.50 -17.84
C GLY A 193 -8.69 -5.58 -17.63
N ALA A 194 -8.51 -6.47 -16.64
CA ALA A 194 -9.59 -7.37 -16.23
C ALA A 194 -10.70 -6.54 -15.56
N GLY A 195 -11.68 -6.09 -16.33
CA GLY A 195 -12.77 -5.25 -15.83
C GLY A 195 -13.39 -5.81 -14.55
N ARG A 196 -13.70 -4.94 -13.57
CA ARG A 196 -14.44 -5.28 -12.34
C ARG A 196 -15.76 -6.02 -12.63
N ASN A 197 -16.34 -5.79 -13.80
CA ASN A 197 -17.61 -6.38 -14.24
C ASN A 197 -17.47 -7.72 -14.97
N ALA A 198 -16.25 -8.22 -15.20
CA ALA A 198 -16.00 -9.45 -15.94
C ALA A 198 -15.52 -10.62 -15.07
N ASP A 199 -15.43 -10.43 -13.74
CA ASP A 199 -15.04 -11.50 -12.84
C ASP A 199 -16.26 -12.35 -12.45
N PRO A 200 -16.32 -13.65 -12.83
CA PRO A 200 -17.44 -14.52 -12.48
C PRO A 200 -17.46 -14.91 -11.00
N SER A 201 -16.47 -14.51 -10.20
CA SER A 201 -16.42 -14.86 -8.79
C SER A 201 -17.62 -14.30 -8.01
N ALA A 202 -18.19 -15.14 -7.16
CA ALA A 202 -19.32 -14.76 -6.31
C ALA A 202 -18.99 -13.53 -5.43
N VAL A 203 -17.72 -13.33 -5.06
CA VAL A 203 -17.26 -12.17 -4.29
C VAL A 203 -17.40 -10.87 -5.07
N ALA A 204 -16.93 -10.81 -6.32
CA ALA A 204 -17.04 -9.60 -7.13
C ALA A 204 -18.50 -9.18 -7.32
N ARG A 205 -19.38 -10.15 -7.60
CA ARG A 205 -20.83 -9.93 -7.72
C ARG A 205 -21.47 -9.49 -6.40
N ALA A 206 -21.15 -10.16 -5.29
CA ALA A 206 -21.67 -9.78 -3.98
C ALA A 206 -21.19 -8.39 -3.53
N LEU A 207 -19.95 -8.00 -3.82
CA LEU A 207 -19.44 -6.64 -3.59
C LEU A 207 -20.21 -5.62 -4.44
N HIS A 208 -20.45 -5.92 -5.72
CA HIS A 208 -21.27 -5.07 -6.59
C HIS A 208 -22.69 -4.89 -6.04
N ILE A 209 -23.36 -5.96 -5.60
CA ILE A 209 -24.69 -5.90 -4.97
C ILE A 209 -24.64 -5.01 -3.71
N LEU A 210 -23.62 -5.18 -2.86
CA LEU A 210 -23.45 -4.37 -1.65
C LEU A 210 -23.30 -2.88 -1.98
N ASP A 211 -22.46 -2.54 -2.95
CA ASP A 211 -22.20 -1.15 -3.35
C ASP A 211 -23.44 -0.50 -3.98
N HIS A 212 -24.18 -1.21 -4.84
CA HIS A 212 -25.38 -0.67 -5.50
C HIS A 212 -26.60 -0.53 -4.59
N GLN A 213 -26.76 -1.41 -3.59
CA GLN A 213 -27.85 -1.30 -2.62
C GLN A 213 -27.59 -0.20 -1.58
N ALA A 214 -26.32 0.03 -1.22
CA ALA A 214 -25.95 1.16 -0.36
C ALA A 214 -26.31 2.52 -0.98
N VAL A 215 -26.14 2.66 -2.29
CA VAL A 215 -26.52 3.88 -3.03
C VAL A 215 -28.03 4.09 -3.08
N ARG A 216 -28.83 3.01 -3.20
CA ARG A 216 -30.30 3.09 -3.23
C ARG A 216 -30.91 3.39 -1.86
N GLY A 217 -30.31 2.90 -0.76
CA GLY A 217 -30.77 3.16 0.61
C GLY A 217 -30.54 4.60 1.09
N GLY A 218 -29.56 5.31 0.53
CA GLY A 218 -29.26 6.72 0.87
C GLY A 218 -30.11 7.76 0.14
N GLY A 219 -30.87 7.36 -0.89
CA GLY A 219 -31.69 8.26 -1.72
C GLY A 219 -33.13 8.46 -1.22
N ALA A 220 -33.55 7.79 -0.14
CA ALA A 220 -34.95 7.74 0.30
C ALA A 220 -35.30 8.72 1.45
N THR A 221 -34.64 9.88 1.53
CA THR A 221 -35.00 10.95 2.48
C THR A 221 -34.99 12.33 1.81
N SER A 222 -35.97 12.61 0.97
CA SER A 222 -36.58 13.94 0.82
C SER A 222 -37.79 13.81 -0.11
N GLY A 223 -38.94 13.49 0.47
CA GLY A 223 -40.15 13.23 -0.28
C GLY A 223 -41.39 13.19 0.60
N ALA A 224 -41.48 14.12 1.55
CA ALA A 224 -42.73 14.41 2.24
C ALA A 224 -42.61 15.80 2.84
N HIS A 225 -43.22 16.79 2.19
CA HIS A 225 -44.12 17.78 2.78
C HIS A 225 -44.95 18.33 1.62
N GLY A 226 -46.15 17.77 1.48
CA GLY A 226 -47.15 18.22 0.54
C GLY A 226 -48.07 19.27 1.17
N ARG A 227 -48.62 20.07 0.26
CA ARG A 227 -49.87 20.85 0.33
C ARG A 227 -49.96 21.98 1.35
#